data_AF-A0A3N6F448-F1
#
_entry.id   AF-A0A3N6F448-F1
#
_cell.length_a   1.000
_cell.length_b   1.000
_cell.length_c   1.000
_cell.angle_alpha   90.00
_cell.angle_beta   90.00
_cell.angle_gamma   90.00
#
_symmetry.space_group_name_H-M   'P 1'
#
loop_
_entity.id
_entity.type
_entity.pdbx_description
1 polymer ?
#
loop_
_entity_poly.entity_id
_entity_poly.type
_entity_poly.pdbx_seq_one_letter_code
_entity_poly.pdbx_strand_id
1 'polypeptide(L)'
;MSGAALTLPEELLLLALDPVRGKPYCRGRFLEYGIAGAALAELELQGWIAEERGRVVVVKPLDPPDPLLAVFLRSLPPAGKGRSGSGVPARRWVRRSARQAEGLYLDALVERGVLRRETRRSGGHGRLRWRNTAATPSRGPRRYGPAHASRTHP
;
A
#
# COMPACT_ATOMS: atom_id res chain seq x y z
N MET A 1 10.75 -0.30 -21.44
CA MET A 1 10.63 0.62 -20.29
C MET A 1 10.38 -0.24 -19.06
N SER A 2 11.44 -0.66 -18.36
CA SER A 2 11.32 -1.56 -17.21
C SER A 2 10.82 -0.76 -16.01
N GLY A 3 9.49 -0.67 -15.86
CA GLY A 3 8.91 -0.32 -14.57
C GLY A 3 9.37 -1.38 -13.57
N ALA A 4 10.08 -0.99 -12.53
CA ALA A 4 10.46 -1.91 -11.46
C ALA A 4 9.21 -2.67 -11.01
N ALA A 5 9.23 -4.01 -11.13
CA ALA A 5 8.09 -4.86 -10.82
C ALA A 5 7.60 -4.53 -9.41
N LEU A 6 6.34 -4.11 -9.32
CA LEU A 6 5.71 -3.83 -8.04
C LEU A 6 5.46 -5.16 -7.33
N THR A 7 5.55 -5.14 -6.01
CA THR A 7 5.13 -6.29 -5.19
C THR A 7 3.60 -6.30 -5.09
N LEU A 8 2.98 -7.46 -4.87
CA LEU A 8 1.53 -7.57 -4.64
C LEU A 8 0.96 -6.55 -3.63
N PRO A 9 1.57 -6.33 -2.44
CA PRO A 9 1.07 -5.31 -1.52
C PRO A 9 1.12 -3.89 -2.09
N GLU A 10 2.13 -3.56 -2.89
CA GLU A 10 2.20 -2.24 -3.56
C GLU A 10 1.11 -2.10 -4.63
N GLU A 11 0.91 -3.12 -5.46
CA GLU A 11 -0.14 -3.12 -6.48
C GLU A 11 -1.53 -2.99 -5.84
N LEU A 12 -1.79 -3.78 -4.80
CA LEU A 12 -3.05 -3.73 -4.06
C LEU A 12 -3.29 -2.34 -3.46
N LEU A 13 -2.25 -1.72 -2.91
CA LEU A 13 -2.34 -0.38 -2.34
C LEU A 13 -2.70 0.65 -3.41
N LEU A 14 -2.04 0.60 -4.57
CA LEU A 14 -2.33 1.50 -5.68
C LEU A 14 -3.74 1.31 -6.24
N LEU A 15 -4.21 0.07 -6.35
CA LEU A 15 -5.58 -0.25 -6.77
C LEU A 15 -6.63 0.22 -5.75
N ALA A 16 -6.29 0.16 -4.47
CA ALA A 16 -7.21 0.54 -3.41
C ALA A 16 -7.35 2.07 -3.26
N LEU A 17 -6.38 2.86 -3.72
CA LEU A 17 -6.37 4.32 -3.58
C LEU A 17 -7.09 5.02 -4.74
N ASP A 18 -8.00 5.92 -4.40
CA ASP A 18 -8.58 6.87 -5.36
C ASP A 18 -7.49 7.82 -5.88
N PRO A 19 -7.20 7.83 -7.20
CA PRO A 19 -6.09 8.59 -7.76
C PRO A 19 -6.29 10.12 -7.65
N VAL A 20 -7.54 10.59 -7.53
CA VAL A 20 -7.88 12.01 -7.44
C VAL A 20 -7.92 12.46 -5.98
N ARG A 21 -8.61 11.69 -5.13
CA ARG A 21 -8.85 12.02 -3.71
C ARG A 21 -7.70 11.59 -2.81
N GLY A 22 -6.89 10.62 -3.24
CA GLY A 22 -5.81 10.03 -2.46
C GLY A 22 -6.26 9.31 -1.21
N LYS A 23 -7.45 8.70 -1.27
CA LYS A 23 -8.08 7.97 -0.16
C LYS A 23 -8.42 6.55 -0.61
N PRO A 24 -8.36 5.56 0.28
CA PRO A 24 -8.83 4.22 -0.02
C PRO A 24 -10.32 4.19 -0.41
N TYR A 25 -10.69 3.35 -1.38
CA TYR A 25 -12.08 3.02 -1.71
C TYR A 25 -12.76 2.18 -0.62
N CYS A 26 -11.97 1.47 0.19
CA CYS A 26 -12.45 0.63 1.27
C CYS A 26 -12.17 1.25 2.66
N ARG A 27 -12.72 0.61 3.70
CA ARG A 27 -12.40 1.01 5.09
C ARG A 27 -10.92 0.73 5.36
N GLY A 28 -10.22 1.66 6.03
CA GLY A 28 -8.78 1.55 6.31
C GLY A 28 -8.39 0.20 6.93
N ARG A 29 -9.17 -0.30 7.90
CA ARG A 29 -8.91 -1.61 8.51
C ARG A 29 -8.94 -2.79 7.53
N PHE A 30 -9.76 -2.74 6.49
CA PHE A 30 -9.77 -3.77 5.44
C PHE A 30 -8.56 -3.66 4.53
N LEU A 31 -8.13 -2.43 4.24
CA LEU A 31 -6.88 -2.19 3.51
C LEU A 31 -5.68 -2.72 4.32
N GLU A 32 -5.56 -2.36 5.60
CA GLU A 32 -4.52 -2.87 6.50
C GLU A 32 -4.40 -4.40 6.44
N TYR A 33 -5.53 -5.12 6.53
CA TYR A 33 -5.55 -6.58 6.42
C TYR A 33 -5.20 -7.08 5.02
N GLY A 34 -5.67 -6.39 3.98
CA GLY A 34 -5.34 -6.69 2.59
C GLY A 34 -3.85 -6.59 2.33
N ILE A 35 -3.20 -5.51 2.78
CA ILE A 35 -1.76 -5.29 2.60
C ILE A 35 -0.94 -6.34 3.35
N ALA A 36 -1.30 -6.65 4.61
CA ALA A 36 -0.60 -7.71 5.34
C ALA A 36 -0.81 -9.10 4.72
N GLY A 37 -2.02 -9.39 4.21
CA GLY A 37 -2.29 -10.63 3.47
C GLY A 37 -1.48 -10.73 2.18
N ALA A 38 -1.41 -9.64 1.41
CA ALA A 38 -0.62 -9.56 0.18
C ALA A 38 0.88 -9.73 0.46
N ALA A 39 1.41 -9.21 1.57
CA ALA A 39 2.80 -9.43 1.96
C ALA A 39 3.10 -10.92 2.25
N LEU A 40 2.17 -11.66 2.86
CA LEU A 40 2.31 -13.11 3.01
C LEU A 40 2.24 -13.81 1.65
N ALA A 41 1.27 -13.45 0.80
CA ALA A 41 1.14 -14.04 -0.53
C ALA A 41 2.41 -13.82 -1.37
N GLU A 42 3.01 -12.62 -1.33
CA GLU A 42 4.27 -12.31 -1.99
C GLU A 42 5.43 -13.18 -1.47
N LEU A 43 5.56 -13.32 -0.15
CA LEU A 43 6.58 -14.20 0.45
C LEU A 43 6.38 -15.67 0.06
N GLU A 44 5.14 -16.12 -0.04
CA GLU A 44 4.79 -17.50 -0.44
C GLU A 44 5.08 -17.73 -1.93
N LEU A 45 4.71 -16.78 -2.80
CA LEU A 45 4.99 -16.84 -4.24
C LEU A 45 6.50 -16.87 -4.54
N GLN A 46 7.30 -16.18 -3.75
CA GLN A 46 8.77 -16.21 -3.84
C GLN A 46 9.40 -17.44 -3.14
N GLY A 47 8.57 -18.27 -2.47
CA GLY A 47 8.97 -19.50 -1.81
C GLY A 47 9.78 -19.29 -0.52
N TRP A 48 9.63 -18.16 0.16
CA TRP A 48 10.24 -17.91 1.47
C TRP A 48 9.46 -18.57 2.60
N ILE A 49 8.14 -18.63 2.43
CA ILE A 49 7.21 -19.27 3.36
C ILE A 49 6.34 -20.28 2.63
N ALA A 50 5.66 -21.12 3.39
CA ALA A 50 4.55 -21.94 2.91
C ALA A 50 3.37 -21.83 3.87
N GLU A 51 2.17 -22.01 3.33
CA GLU A 51 0.98 -22.27 4.13
C GLU A 51 0.82 -23.77 4.39
N GLU A 52 0.66 -24.13 5.67
CA GLU A 52 0.31 -25.47 6.12
C GLU A 52 -0.90 -25.40 7.05
N ARG A 53 -2.08 -25.80 6.56
CA ARG A 53 -3.31 -25.95 7.37
C ARG A 53 -3.69 -24.65 8.13
N GLY A 54 -3.64 -23.52 7.45
CA GLY A 54 -3.95 -22.20 8.01
C GLY A 54 -2.77 -21.54 8.73
N ARG A 55 -1.58 -22.13 8.71
CA ARG A 55 -0.39 -21.65 9.41
C ARG A 55 0.71 -21.32 8.43
N VAL A 56 1.37 -20.19 8.67
CA VAL A 56 2.55 -19.76 7.93
C VAL A 56 3.79 -20.39 8.56
N VAL A 57 4.58 -21.11 7.76
CA VAL A 57 5.88 -21.66 8.12
C VAL A 57 6.97 -21.02 7.27
N VAL A 58 8.12 -20.72 7.87
CA VAL A 58 9.29 -20.22 7.14
C VAL A 58 10.02 -21.41 6.53
N VAL A 59 10.23 -21.35 5.20
CA VAL A 59 10.90 -22.40 4.41
C VAL A 59 12.36 -22.01 4.15
N LYS A 60 12.59 -20.77 3.72
CA LYS A 60 13.94 -20.23 3.49
C LYS A 60 14.27 -19.24 4.61
N PRO A 61 15.26 -19.52 5.47
CA PRO A 61 15.58 -18.65 6.61
C PRO A 61 16.47 -17.43 6.25
N LEU A 62 16.84 -17.26 4.97
CA LEU A 62 17.58 -16.09 4.52
C LEU A 62 16.63 -14.91 4.28
N ASP A 63 17.16 -13.69 4.33
CA ASP A 63 16.38 -12.50 4.02
C ASP A 63 16.11 -12.40 2.50
N PRO A 64 14.86 -12.07 2.09
CA PRO A 64 14.54 -11.69 0.72
C PRO A 64 15.34 -10.47 0.26
N PRO A 65 15.59 -10.32 -1.05
CA PRO A 65 16.19 -9.11 -1.60
C PRO A 65 15.39 -7.84 -1.32
N ASP A 66 14.05 -7.98 -1.22
CA ASP A 66 13.17 -6.87 -0.84
C ASP A 66 13.25 -6.61 0.68
N PRO A 67 13.64 -5.40 1.11
CA PRO A 67 13.83 -5.08 2.51
C PRO A 67 12.53 -5.07 3.33
N LEU A 68 11.39 -4.75 2.72
CA LEU A 68 10.09 -4.78 3.39
C LEU A 68 9.65 -6.21 3.63
N LEU A 69 9.76 -7.07 2.62
CA LEU A 69 9.49 -8.51 2.77
C LEU A 69 10.41 -9.14 3.82
N ALA A 70 11.67 -8.71 3.90
CA ALA A 70 12.60 -9.15 4.94
C ALA A 70 12.15 -8.75 6.36
N VAL A 71 11.60 -7.54 6.54
CA VAL A 71 10.99 -7.14 7.83
C VAL A 71 9.85 -8.08 8.20
N PHE A 72 8.98 -8.44 7.27
CA PHE A 72 7.86 -9.34 7.54
C PHE A 72 8.31 -10.79 7.77
N LEU A 73 9.29 -11.29 7.01
CA LEU A 73 9.84 -12.62 7.21
C LEU A 73 10.44 -12.78 8.61
N ARG A 74 11.24 -11.81 9.07
CA ARG A 74 11.81 -11.79 10.43
C ARG A 74 10.77 -11.70 11.55
N SER A 75 9.55 -11.27 11.26
CA SER A 75 8.45 -11.23 12.23
C SER A 75 7.74 -12.58 12.43
N LEU A 76 8.04 -13.57 11.57
CA LEU A 76 7.55 -14.93 11.66
C LEU A 76 8.44 -15.79 12.56
N PRO A 77 7.90 -16.84 13.19
CA PRO A 77 8.72 -17.80 13.93
C PRO A 77 9.79 -18.44 13.02
N PRO A 78 11.03 -18.65 13.51
CA PRO A 78 12.07 -19.28 12.72
C PRO A 78 11.73 -20.73 12.40
N ALA A 79 12.26 -21.22 11.26
CA ALA A 79 12.09 -22.59 10.82
C ALA A 79 12.53 -23.60 11.91
N GLY A 80 11.73 -24.65 12.11
CA GLY A 80 12.09 -25.78 12.99
C GLY A 80 11.99 -25.56 14.50
N LYS A 81 11.57 -24.38 14.99
CA LYS A 81 11.47 -24.11 16.44
C LYS A 81 10.05 -24.39 16.99
N GLY A 82 9.72 -25.65 17.28
CA GLY A 82 8.51 -26.01 18.05
C GLY A 82 8.16 -27.50 18.10
N ARG A 83 7.77 -28.02 19.29
CA ARG A 83 7.43 -29.44 19.56
C ARG A 83 6.11 -29.95 18.93
N SER A 84 5.40 -29.14 18.14
CA SER A 84 4.20 -29.52 17.37
C SER A 84 3.86 -28.37 16.41
N GLY A 85 3.96 -28.58 15.08
CA GLY A 85 3.47 -27.65 14.05
C GLY A 85 3.96 -26.19 14.14
N SER A 86 5.24 -25.95 13.81
CA SER A 86 6.02 -24.71 14.03
C SER A 86 5.59 -23.44 13.28
N GLY A 87 4.35 -23.37 12.75
CA GLY A 87 3.83 -22.21 12.02
C GLY A 87 2.94 -21.29 12.85
N VAL A 88 2.85 -20.01 12.48
CA VAL A 88 1.91 -19.05 13.09
C VAL A 88 0.59 -19.03 12.30
N PRO A 89 -0.60 -19.02 12.94
CA PRO A 89 -1.85 -18.90 12.21
C PRO A 89 -1.86 -17.63 11.34
N ALA A 90 -2.10 -17.77 10.04
CA ALA A 90 -2.02 -16.67 9.07
C ALA A 90 -2.92 -15.50 9.50
N ARG A 91 -4.16 -15.80 9.89
CA ARG A 91 -5.11 -14.81 10.41
C ARG A 91 -4.58 -14.03 11.62
N ARG A 92 -3.88 -14.70 12.54
CA ARG A 92 -3.31 -14.06 13.73
C ARG A 92 -2.16 -13.14 13.34
N TRP A 93 -1.30 -13.60 12.43
CA TRP A 93 -0.19 -12.80 11.92
C TRP A 93 -0.70 -11.56 11.18
N VAL A 94 -1.62 -11.72 10.23
CA VAL A 94 -2.24 -10.62 9.46
C VAL A 94 -2.83 -9.57 10.40
N ARG A 95 -3.61 -9.98 11.41
CA ARG A 95 -4.22 -9.05 12.36
C ARG A 95 -3.19 -8.24 13.16
N ARG A 96 -2.03 -8.83 13.46
CA ARG A 96 -0.95 -8.18 14.22
C ARG A 96 -0.12 -7.25 13.34
N SER A 97 0.16 -7.66 12.11
CA SER A 97 1.04 -6.94 11.18
C SER A 97 0.33 -5.88 10.34
N ALA A 98 -1.02 -5.88 10.30
CA ALA A 98 -1.87 -5.07 9.43
C ALA A 98 -1.45 -3.59 9.33
N ARG A 99 -1.38 -2.90 10.48
CA ARG A 99 -1.05 -1.47 10.55
C ARG A 99 0.38 -1.18 10.15
N GLN A 100 1.31 -2.03 10.57
CA GLN A 100 2.72 -1.89 10.22
C GLN A 100 2.91 -2.09 8.71
N ALA A 101 2.23 -3.08 8.14
CA ALA A 101 2.30 -3.39 6.72
C ALA A 101 1.80 -2.21 5.87
N GLU A 102 0.61 -1.68 6.16
CA GLU A 102 0.09 -0.51 5.43
C GLU A 102 1.05 0.70 5.52
N GLY A 103 1.55 1.01 6.72
CA GLY A 103 2.46 2.15 6.92
C GLY A 103 3.75 2.02 6.11
N LEU A 104 4.43 0.86 6.21
CA LEU A 104 5.70 0.63 5.52
C LEU A 104 5.56 0.68 3.99
N TYR A 105 4.50 0.10 3.42
CA TYR A 105 4.29 0.13 1.97
C TYR A 105 3.85 1.51 1.46
N LEU A 106 3.09 2.27 2.25
CA LEU A 106 2.79 3.67 1.92
C LEU A 106 4.06 4.52 1.89
N ASP A 107 4.91 4.39 2.90
CA ASP A 107 6.16 5.14 2.99
C ASP A 107 7.12 4.76 1.85
N ALA A 108 7.27 3.46 1.55
CA ALA A 108 8.11 3.00 0.43
C ALA A 108 7.62 3.52 -0.93
N LEU A 109 6.30 3.54 -1.18
CA LEU A 109 5.75 4.11 -2.41
C LEU A 109 5.93 5.63 -2.51
N VAL A 110 6.03 6.32 -1.37
CA VAL A 110 6.39 7.74 -1.33
C VAL A 110 7.87 7.95 -1.61
N GLU A 111 8.75 7.16 -1.00
CA GLU A 111 10.19 7.20 -1.23
C GLU A 111 10.54 6.89 -2.70
N ARG A 112 9.82 5.95 -3.33
CA ARG A 112 9.93 5.63 -4.75
C ARG A 112 9.33 6.71 -5.67
N GLY A 113 8.67 7.72 -5.12
CA GLY A 113 8.02 8.78 -5.88
C GLY A 113 6.79 8.34 -6.66
N VAL A 114 6.19 7.19 -6.33
CA VAL A 114 4.93 6.70 -6.92
C VAL A 114 3.72 7.38 -6.26
N LEU A 115 3.83 7.65 -4.97
CA LEU A 115 2.86 8.39 -4.18
C LEU A 115 3.49 9.68 -3.62
N ARG A 116 2.65 10.67 -3.36
CA ARG A 116 3.02 11.90 -2.66
C ARG A 116 2.13 12.08 -1.43
N ARG A 117 2.74 12.32 -0.27
CA ARG A 117 2.00 12.68 0.95
C ARG A 117 1.52 14.13 0.88
N GLU A 118 0.21 14.33 0.92
CA GLU A 118 -0.43 15.64 1.01
C GLU A 118 -1.14 15.78 2.36
N THR A 119 -0.77 16.79 3.15
CA THR A 119 -1.50 17.17 4.35
C THR A 119 -2.44 18.31 4.01
N ARG A 120 -3.73 18.04 3.79
CA ARG A 120 -4.71 19.13 3.61
C ARG A 120 -5.23 19.54 4.98
N ARG A 121 -4.91 20.76 5.41
CA ARG A 121 -5.53 21.39 6.58
C ARG A 121 -6.87 21.98 6.15
N SER A 122 -7.95 21.51 6.77
CA SER A 122 -9.28 22.11 6.62
C SER A 122 -9.85 22.25 8.03
N GLY A 123 -9.99 23.48 8.53
CA GLY A 123 -10.61 23.77 9.83
C GLY A 123 -9.98 23.00 11.00
N GLY A 124 -8.72 23.30 11.33
CA GLY A 124 -8.03 22.77 12.53
C GLY A 124 -7.54 21.31 12.47
N HIS A 125 -8.08 20.47 11.58
CA HIS A 125 -7.70 19.06 11.48
C HIS A 125 -6.92 18.78 10.18
N GLY A 126 -5.65 18.41 10.30
CA GLY A 126 -4.85 17.94 9.17
C GLY A 126 -5.29 16.52 8.78
N ARG A 127 -5.70 16.32 7.52
CA ARG A 127 -5.96 14.98 6.98
C ARG A 127 -4.88 14.60 5.99
N LEU A 128 -4.21 13.47 6.26
CA LEU A 128 -3.24 12.85 5.36
C LEU A 128 -3.97 12.26 4.14
N ARG A 129 -3.40 12.49 2.96
CA ARG A 129 -3.84 11.95 1.67
C ARG A 129 -2.61 11.51 0.88
N TRP A 130 -2.78 10.51 0.03
CA TRP A 130 -1.71 9.99 -0.83
C TRP A 130 -2.07 10.20 -2.29
N ARG A 131 -1.40 11.11 -2.99
CA ARG A 131 -1.68 11.37 -4.41
C ARG A 131 -0.73 10.56 -5.28
N ASN A 132 -1.25 9.84 -6.28
CA ASN A 132 -0.41 9.20 -7.29
C ASN A 132 0.28 10.28 -8.13
N THR A 133 1.60 10.22 -8.23
CA THR A 133 2.44 11.22 -8.90
C THR A 133 2.16 11.29 -10.41
N ALA A 134 1.84 10.15 -11.02
CA ALA A 134 1.42 10.07 -12.43
C ALA A 134 0.00 10.62 -12.67
N ALA A 135 -0.83 10.69 -11.62
CA ALA A 135 -2.20 11.21 -11.70
C ALA A 135 -2.27 12.73 -11.52
N THR A 136 -1.16 13.47 -11.68
CA THR A 136 -1.18 14.93 -11.73
C THR A 136 -2.13 15.33 -12.88
N PRO A 137 -3.29 15.94 -12.60
CA PRO A 137 -4.14 16.39 -13.68
C PRO A 137 -3.35 17.43 -14.46
N SER A 138 -3.17 17.20 -15.76
CA SER A 138 -2.79 18.26 -16.67
C SER A 138 -3.78 19.39 -16.40
N ARG A 139 -3.25 20.52 -15.94
CA ARG A 139 -4.06 21.70 -15.63
C ARG A 139 -4.52 22.24 -16.99
N GLY A 140 -5.61 21.69 -17.52
CA GLY A 140 -6.20 22.12 -18.77
C GLY A 140 -6.40 23.64 -18.76
N PRO A 141 -6.20 24.33 -19.89
CA PRO A 141 -6.28 25.78 -19.93
C PRO A 141 -7.65 26.22 -19.42
N ARG A 142 -7.65 27.12 -18.43
CA ARG A 142 -8.85 27.82 -18.00
C ARG A 142 -9.42 28.53 -19.23
N ARG A 143 -10.52 28.03 -19.78
CA ARG A 143 -11.37 28.82 -20.69
C ARG A 143 -11.93 29.98 -19.88
N TYR A 144 -11.24 31.12 -19.94
CA TYR A 144 -11.90 32.40 -19.73
C TYR A 144 -12.85 32.59 -20.91
N GLY A 145 -14.15 32.42 -20.67
CA GLY A 145 -15.17 32.85 -21.62
C GLY A 145 -15.09 34.37 -21.78
N PRO A 146 -15.26 34.91 -23.00
CA PRO A 146 -15.17 36.33 -23.21
C PRO A 146 -16.32 37.05 -22.48
N ALA A 147 -15.96 38.11 -21.76
CA ALA A 147 -16.90 39.08 -21.23
C ALA A 147 -17.56 39.80 -22.40
N HIS A 148 -18.83 39.50 -22.67
CA HIS A 148 -19.65 40.37 -23.52
C HIS A 148 -20.15 41.53 -22.66
N ALA A 149 -19.38 42.62 -22.71
CA ALA A 149 -19.82 43.93 -22.25
C ALA A 149 -20.84 44.52 -23.25
N SER A 150 -21.96 44.95 -22.68
CA SER A 150 -22.96 45.94 -23.08
C SER A 150 -22.75 46.75 -24.37
N ARG A 151 -23.85 46.93 -25.13
CA ARG A 151 -24.20 48.17 -25.85
C ARG A 151 -25.71 48.19 -26.15
N THR A 152 -26.50 48.92 -25.38
CA THR A 152 -27.05 50.28 -25.62
C THR A 152 -28.27 50.30 -26.55
N HIS A 153 -29.41 50.71 -25.97
CA HIS A 153 -30.65 51.13 -26.63
C HIS A 153 -30.42 52.26 -27.65
N PRO A 154 -31.32 52.41 -28.62
CA PRO A 154 -32.37 53.44 -28.48
C PRO A 154 -33.79 52.89 -28.44
#